data_AF-A0A5Q4G6C7-F1
#
_entry.id   AF-A0A5Q4G6C7-F1
#
_cell.length_a   1.000
_cell.length_b   1.000
_cell.length_c   1.000
_cell.angle_alpha   90.00
_cell.angle_beta   90.00
_cell.angle_gamma   90.00
#
_symmetry.space_group_name_H-M   'P 1'
#
loop_
_entity.id
_entity.type
_entity.pdbx_description
1 polymer ?
#
loop_
_entity_poly.entity_id
_entity_poly.type
_entity_poly.pdbx_seq_one_letter_code
_entity_poly.pdbx_strand_id
1 'polypeptide(L)'
;MAQDGYDVLMTLTDSRYRLSMIVARRAAQLKGGVPTTLAIEEQPDTTNTVTIAMHELRLGRGVFWGDDLPSWDELRRHVVDERKREEPNFTVSRADLFSDDVD
;
A
#
# COMPACT_ATOMS: atom_id res chain seq x y z
N MET A 1 -20.06 17.90 13.28
CA MET A 1 -20.01 17.37 11.91
C MET A 1 -19.72 15.89 12.03
N ALA A 2 -20.76 15.06 12.00
CA ALA A 2 -20.59 13.62 12.07
C ALA A 2 -20.23 13.13 10.66
N GLN A 3 -19.06 12.50 10.52
CA GLN A 3 -18.93 11.33 9.68
C GLN A 3 -19.17 11.40 8.15
N ASP A 4 -18.87 12.51 7.45
CA ASP A 4 -18.96 12.57 5.97
C ASP A 4 -18.20 11.43 5.23
N GLY A 5 -17.18 10.84 5.86
CA GLY A 5 -16.49 9.66 5.32
C GLY A 5 -17.12 8.31 5.68
N TYR A 6 -17.81 8.19 6.81
CA TYR A 6 -18.32 6.90 7.29
C TYR A 6 -19.60 6.49 6.57
N ASP A 7 -20.47 7.46 6.25
CA ASP A 7 -21.69 7.18 5.50
C ASP A 7 -21.37 6.66 4.09
N VAL A 8 -20.35 7.23 3.44
CA VAL A 8 -19.82 6.72 2.16
C VAL A 8 -19.27 5.30 2.32
N LEU A 9 -18.51 5.03 3.38
CA LEU A 9 -18.00 3.68 3.63
C LEU A 9 -19.11 2.66 3.88
N MET A 10 -20.23 3.11 4.46
CA MET A 10 -21.39 2.26 4.71
C MET A 10 -22.20 1.94 3.47
N THR A 11 -22.23 2.83 2.47
CA THR A 11 -22.90 2.52 1.20
C THR A 11 -22.08 1.57 0.30
N LEU A 12 -20.77 1.43 0.56
CA LEU A 12 -19.90 0.54 -0.21
C LEU A 12 -20.04 -0.95 0.18
N THR A 13 -20.64 -1.26 1.33
CA THR A 13 -20.74 -2.65 1.82
C THR A 13 -22.16 -2.99 2.25
N ASP A 14 -22.48 -4.28 2.26
CA ASP A 14 -23.80 -4.78 2.67
C ASP A 14 -24.03 -4.73 4.20
N SER A 15 -22.96 -4.56 4.99
CA SER A 15 -23.02 -4.61 6.44
C SER A 15 -21.82 -3.93 7.11
N ARG A 16 -22.06 -3.34 8.28
CA ARG A 16 -21.01 -2.73 9.13
C ARG A 16 -19.91 -3.73 9.51
N TYR A 17 -20.29 -5.00 9.68
CA TYR A 17 -19.35 -6.07 10.00
C TYR A 17 -18.42 -6.36 8.82
N ARG A 18 -18.96 -6.42 7.59
CA ARG A 18 -18.16 -6.58 6.38
C ARG A 18 -17.21 -5.40 6.17
N LEU A 19 -17.68 -4.17 6.35
CA LEU A 19 -16.78 -3.00 6.31
C LEU A 19 -15.62 -3.15 7.30
N SER A 20 -15.93 -3.48 8.55
CA SER A 20 -14.93 -3.66 9.60
C SER A 20 -13.91 -4.73 9.23
N MET A 21 -14.36 -5.86 8.67
CA MET A 21 -13.48 -6.93 8.21
C MET A 21 -12.58 -6.48 7.05
N ILE A 22 -13.13 -5.78 6.05
CA ILE A 22 -12.36 -5.30 4.89
C ILE A 22 -11.27 -4.33 5.35
N VAL A 23 -11.63 -3.34 6.16
CA VAL A 23 -10.69 -2.35 6.69
C VAL A 23 -9.62 -3.02 7.55
N ALA A 24 -9.99 -3.93 8.45
CA ALA A 24 -9.04 -4.62 9.31
C ALA A 24 -8.06 -5.50 8.51
N ARG A 25 -8.56 -6.25 7.52
CA ARG A 25 -7.71 -7.04 6.62
C ARG A 25 -6.77 -6.13 5.85
N ARG A 26 -7.26 -5.07 5.20
CA ARG A 26 -6.43 -4.14 4.42
C ARG A 26 -5.36 -3.46 5.28
N ALA A 27 -5.71 -3.04 6.50
CA ALA A 27 -4.74 -2.49 7.45
C ALA A 27 -3.64 -3.50 7.82
N ALA A 28 -4.00 -4.79 8.01
CA ALA A 28 -3.01 -5.83 8.20
C ALA A 28 -2.09 -6.01 6.98
N GLN A 29 -2.61 -5.80 5.77
CA GLN A 29 -1.80 -5.86 4.56
C GLN A 29 -0.75 -4.75 4.50
N LEU A 30 -1.18 -3.51 4.78
CA LEU A 30 -0.32 -2.34 4.85
C LEU A 30 0.79 -2.53 5.90
N LYS A 31 0.43 -3.03 7.10
CA LYS A 31 1.41 -3.40 8.13
C LYS A 31 2.39 -4.48 7.67
N GLY A 32 1.90 -5.40 6.83
CA GLY A 32 2.68 -6.47 6.22
C GLY A 32 3.59 -6.03 5.08
N GLY A 33 3.64 -4.73 4.76
CA GLY A 33 4.53 -4.16 3.75
C GLY A 33 3.95 -4.10 2.34
N VAL A 34 2.67 -4.44 2.15
CA VAL A 34 1.96 -4.20 0.89
C VAL A 34 1.77 -2.69 0.74
N PRO A 35 2.16 -2.09 -0.39
CA PRO A 35 2.07 -0.64 -0.57
C PRO A 35 0.62 -0.13 -0.58
N THR A 36 0.48 1.15 -0.28
CA THR A 36 -0.79 1.86 -0.43
C THR A 36 -1.11 2.09 -1.91
N THR A 37 -2.40 2.14 -2.25
CA THR A 37 -2.90 2.49 -3.58
C THR A 37 -3.19 3.99 -3.73
N LEU A 38 -2.99 4.77 -2.66
CA LEU A 38 -3.13 6.23 -2.68
C LEU A 38 -1.95 6.87 -3.39
N ALA A 39 -2.22 7.93 -4.16
CA ALA A 39 -1.17 8.83 -4.60
C ALA A 39 -0.60 9.61 -3.41
N ILE A 40 0.59 10.20 -3.56
CA ILE A 40 1.29 10.90 -2.48
C ILE A 40 0.44 12.07 -1.94
N GLU A 41 -0.24 12.79 -2.83
CA GLU A 41 -1.13 13.90 -2.52
C GLU A 41 -2.46 13.49 -1.86
N GLU A 42 -2.85 12.22 -2.01
CA GLU A 42 -4.06 11.64 -1.41
C GLU A 42 -3.75 11.00 -0.04
N GLN A 43 -2.47 10.83 0.29
CA GLN A 43 -2.07 10.10 1.47
C GLN A 43 -2.34 10.94 2.72
N PRO A 44 -3.14 10.44 3.68
CA PRO A 44 -3.35 11.15 4.93
C PRO A 44 -2.02 11.23 5.70
N ASP A 45 -1.78 12.37 6.36
CA ASP A 45 -0.60 12.58 7.20
C ASP A 45 -0.69 11.76 8.51
N THR A 46 -0.51 10.45 8.38
CA THR A 46 -0.61 9.51 9.48
C THR A 46 0.10 8.20 9.14
N THR A 47 0.66 7.56 10.16
CA THR A 47 1.18 6.18 10.08
C THR A 47 0.10 5.14 10.41
N ASN A 48 -1.11 5.58 10.77
CA ASN A 48 -2.20 4.68 11.13
C ASN A 48 -2.75 3.96 9.89
N THR A 49 -2.33 2.71 9.72
CA THR A 49 -2.79 1.82 8.65
C THR A 49 -4.31 1.63 8.56
N VAL A 50 -5.06 1.76 9.66
CA VAL A 50 -6.53 1.70 9.63
C VAL A 50 -7.09 2.95 8.96
N THR A 51 -6.55 4.13 9.31
CA THR A 51 -6.94 5.40 8.70
C THR A 51 -6.62 5.41 7.20
N ILE A 52 -5.44 4.91 6.82
CA ILE A 52 -5.03 4.78 5.41
C ILE A 52 -5.98 3.83 4.67
N ALA A 53 -6.28 2.65 5.23
CA ALA A 53 -7.20 1.68 4.63
C ALA A 53 -8.63 2.24 4.46
N MET A 54 -9.13 2.98 5.45
CA MET A 54 -10.41 3.69 5.34
C MET A 54 -10.37 4.75 4.23
N HIS A 55 -9.24 5.44 4.07
CA HIS A 55 -9.09 6.46 3.03
C HIS A 55 -9.06 5.84 1.62
N GLU A 56 -8.30 4.76 1.43
CA GLU A 56 -8.29 3.98 0.18
C GLU A 56 -9.70 3.52 -0.22
N LEU A 57 -10.43 2.95 0.76
CA LEU A 57 -11.78 2.45 0.51
C LEU A 57 -12.75 3.58 0.18
N ARG A 58 -12.67 4.71 0.89
CA ARG A 58 -13.50 5.90 0.63
C ARG A 58 -13.28 6.46 -0.78
N LEU A 59 -12.04 6.42 -1.27
CA LEU A 59 -11.69 6.90 -2.62
C LEU A 59 -11.88 5.83 -3.71
N GLY A 60 -12.29 4.61 -3.36
CA GLY A 60 -12.46 3.51 -4.31
C GLY A 60 -11.15 3.02 -4.92
N ARG A 61 -10.01 3.18 -4.21
CA ARG A 61 -8.67 2.91 -4.75
C ARG A 61 -8.26 1.45 -4.56
N GLY A 62 -8.51 0.63 -5.57
CA GLY A 62 -7.85 -0.68 -5.74
C GLY A 62 -8.08 -1.71 -4.63
N VAL A 63 -9.03 -1.48 -3.72
CA VAL A 63 -9.42 -2.43 -2.68
C VAL A 63 -10.62 -3.23 -3.20
N PHE A 64 -10.39 -4.49 -3.51
CA PHE A 64 -11.42 -5.46 -3.89
C PHE A 64 -11.69 -6.44 -2.75
N TRP A 65 -12.92 -6.90 -2.62
CA TRP A 65 -13.32 -7.91 -1.65
C TRP A 65 -14.28 -8.92 -2.29
N GLY A 66 -14.15 -10.19 -1.93
CA GLY A 66 -14.88 -11.31 -2.52
C GLY A 66 -14.20 -12.63 -2.18
N ASP A 67 -14.77 -13.73 -2.67
CA ASP A 67 -14.27 -15.08 -2.39
C ASP A 67 -13.18 -15.54 -3.37
N ASP A 68 -13.16 -14.97 -4.58
CA ASP A 68 -12.20 -15.30 -5.63
C ASP A 68 -11.05 -14.27 -5.65
N LEU A 69 -10.25 -14.26 -4.58
CA LEU A 69 -9.11 -13.36 -4.42
C LEU A 69 -7.85 -14.14 -4.05
N PRO A 70 -6.65 -13.62 -4.41
CA PRO A 70 -5.40 -14.26 -4.07
C PRO A 70 -5.23 -14.38 -2.55
N SER A 71 -4.59 -15.46 -2.14
CA SER A 71 -4.18 -15.66 -0.76
C SER A 71 -3.16 -14.61 -0.32
N TRP A 72 -2.96 -14.53 0.99
CA TRP A 72 -2.03 -13.56 1.57
C TRP A 72 -0.57 -13.80 1.12
N ASP A 73 -0.17 -15.05 0.95
CA ASP A 73 1.18 -15.40 0.51
C ASP A 73 1.38 -15.18 -0.99
N GLU A 74 0.34 -15.37 -1.81
CA GLU A 74 0.35 -14.98 -3.23
C GLU A 74 0.50 -13.46 -3.36
N LEU A 75 -0.29 -12.69 -2.62
CA LEU A 75 -0.22 -11.23 -2.65
C LEU A 75 1.17 -10.72 -2.26
N ARG A 76 1.77 -11.27 -1.21
CA ARG A 76 3.15 -10.91 -0.81
C ARG A 76 4.17 -11.22 -1.88
N ARG A 77 4.09 -12.39 -2.51
CA ARG A 77 5.00 -12.76 -3.61
C ARG A 77 4.91 -11.77 -4.76
N HIS A 78 3.69 -11.40 -5.16
CA HIS A 78 3.48 -10.39 -6.20
C HIS A 78 4.13 -9.04 -5.85
N VAL A 79 3.95 -8.54 -4.62
CA VAL A 79 4.57 -7.26 -4.20
C VAL A 79 6.10 -7.32 -4.23
N VAL A 80 6.70 -8.44 -3.80
CA VAL A 80 8.15 -8.62 -3.85
C VAL A 80 8.65 -8.62 -5.29
N ASP A 81 7.95 -9.31 -6.19
CA ASP A 81 8.33 -9.39 -7.59
C ASP A 81 8.19 -8.05 -8.31
N GLU A 82 7.16 -7.25 -8.00
CA GLU A 82 7.01 -5.89 -8.53
C GLU A 82 8.12 -4.96 -8.05
N ARG A 83 8.46 -4.96 -6.75
CA ARG A 83 9.58 -4.15 -6.23
C ARG A 83 10.91 -4.49 -6.92
N LYS A 84 11.19 -5.77 -7.15
CA LYS A 84 12.40 -6.21 -7.87
C LYS A 84 12.46 -5.71 -9.32
N ARG A 85 11.31 -5.50 -9.96
CA ARG A 85 11.25 -4.92 -11.31
C ARG A 85 11.47 -3.41 -11.29
N GLU A 86 11.02 -2.74 -10.22
CA GLU A 86 11.14 -1.29 -10.05
C GLU A 86 12.51 -0.82 -9.60
N GLU A 87 13.36 -1.68 -9.01
CA GLU A 87 14.76 -1.36 -8.72
C GLU A 87 15.61 -1.50 -10.01
N PRO A 88 15.95 -0.41 -10.74
CA PRO A 88 17.02 -0.48 -11.72
C PRO A 88 18.30 -0.88 -10.99
N ASN A 89 19.02 -1.87 -11.55
CA ASN A 89 20.38 -2.24 -11.15
C ASN A 89 21.31 -1.02 -11.31
N PHE A 90 21.32 -0.10 -10.35
CA PHE A 90 22.36 0.89 -10.23
C PHE A 90 23.58 0.22 -9.61
N THR A 91 24.38 -0.43 -10.46
CA THR A 91 25.75 -0.78 -10.11
C THR A 91 26.54 0.51 -10.03
N VAL A 92 26.70 1.07 -8.82
CA VAL A 92 27.67 2.13 -8.58
C VAL A 92 29.05 1.50 -8.77
N SER A 93 29.58 1.59 -9.99
CA SER A 93 30.97 1.25 -10.25
C SER A 93 31.81 2.30 -9.53
N ARG A 94 32.45 1.89 -8.44
CA ARG A 94 33.50 2.66 -7.77
C ARG A 94 34.71 2.71 -8.70
N ALA A 95 34.66 3.58 -9.70
CA ALA A 95 35.81 3.88 -10.53
C ALA A 95 36.75 4.79 -9.72
N ASP A 96 37.79 4.17 -9.18
CA ASP A 96 39.14 4.69 -8.97
C ASP A 96 39.31 6.22 -8.90
N LEU A 97 39.27 6.75 -7.68
CA LEU A 97 39.73 8.11 -7.35
C LEU A 97 41.19 8.11 -6.83
N PHE A 98 41.98 7.07 -7.16
CA PHE A 98 43.38 6.94 -6.73
C PHE A 98 44.29 6.55 -7.90
N SER A 99 44.48 7.48 -8.82
CA SER A 99 45.67 7.60 -9.68
C SER A 99 45.62 9.03 -10.21
N ASP A 100 46.64 9.85 -10.25
CA ASP A 100 48.08 9.73 -10.13
C ASP A 100 48.50 11.20 -10.05
N ASP A 101 49.43 11.58 -9.17
CA ASP A 101 50.24 12.79 -9.37
C ASP A 101 51.44 12.66 -8.44
N VAL A 102 52.39 11.86 -8.94
CA VAL A 102 53.80 11.96 -8.63
C VAL A 102 54.35 13.13 -9.46
N ASP A 103 54.80 14.19 -8.79
CA ASP A 103 56.03 14.93 -9.11
C ASP A 103 56.46 15.79 -7.91
#